data_AF-A0A2W6ASN2-F1
#
_entry.id   AF-A0A2W6ASN2-F1
#
_cell.length_a   1.000
_cell.length_b   1.000
_cell.length_c   1.000
_cell.angle_alpha   90.00
_cell.angle_beta   90.00
_cell.angle_gamma   90.00
#
_symmetry.space_group_name_H-M   'P 1'
#
loop_
_entity.id
_entity.type
_entity.pdbx_description
1 polymer ?
#
loop_
_entity_poly.entity_id
_entity_poly.type
_entity_poly.pdbx_seq_one_letter_code
_entity_poly.pdbx_strand_id
1 'polypeptide(L)'
;MKTTESALASVLVALLAVASAADGAYASGLSSPDQNGGAAARPVTPALGTGWRRFRNAHAGFVARYPRSWTIKQGPGQDGSSTVTFTQPDGRAAITVTVKRGSGPVSGNQDLPNQRCIGTTVGGRVPALECLDPLSFSVTTTVTGHGKSYVIVSSFKRLNIATYRRFTRSFKPISG
;
A
#
# COMPACT_ATOMS: atom_id res chain seq x y z
N MET A 1 -29.11 24.38 45.34
CA MET A 1 -28.31 23.66 46.34
C MET A 1 -27.20 22.91 45.61
N LYS A 2 -25.96 23.31 45.94
CA LYS A 2 -24.63 22.66 45.83
C LYS A 2 -24.13 22.03 44.51
N THR A 3 -23.02 22.64 44.10
CA THR A 3 -21.97 22.42 43.10
C THR A 3 -20.99 21.28 43.42
N THR A 4 -20.28 20.80 42.39
CA THR A 4 -18.89 20.25 42.39
C THR A 4 -18.55 19.97 40.91
N GLU A 5 -17.66 20.62 40.15
CA GLU A 5 -16.31 21.22 40.28
C GLU A 5 -15.12 20.25 40.47
N SER A 6 -14.12 20.45 39.59
CA SER A 6 -12.68 20.09 39.65
C SER A 6 -12.28 18.68 39.16
N ALA A 7 -11.15 18.46 38.46
CA ALA A 7 -9.93 19.24 38.35
C ALA A 7 -9.14 18.98 37.03
N LEU A 8 -8.42 20.02 36.61
CA LEU A 8 -7.22 20.01 35.76
C LEU A 8 -6.04 19.33 36.49
N ALA A 9 -5.16 18.64 35.77
CA ALA A 9 -3.76 18.48 36.19
C ALA A 9 -2.82 18.33 34.99
N SER A 10 -1.75 19.13 35.05
CA SER A 10 -0.75 19.38 34.03
C SER A 10 0.60 18.70 34.36
N VAL A 11 1.50 18.73 33.36
CA VAL A 11 2.99 18.73 33.45
C VAL A 11 3.68 17.37 33.71
N LEU A 12 4.53 16.89 32.75
CA LEU A 12 5.98 17.05 32.84
C LEU A 12 6.73 16.60 31.57
N VAL A 13 7.67 17.45 31.18
CA VAL A 13 8.71 17.26 30.16
C VAL A 13 9.82 16.38 30.75
N ALA A 14 10.37 15.46 29.95
CA ALA A 14 11.67 14.87 30.22
C ALA A 14 12.56 14.97 28.96
N LEU A 15 13.45 15.98 28.99
CA LEU A 15 14.69 16.00 28.24
C LEU A 15 15.68 15.06 28.94
N LEU A 16 16.39 14.22 28.20
CA LEU A 16 17.66 13.66 28.65
C LEU A 16 18.63 13.57 27.46
N ALA A 17 19.81 14.16 27.71
CA ALA A 17 20.90 14.36 26.78
C ALA A 17 21.98 13.28 26.93
N VAL A 18 22.57 12.94 25.78
CA VAL A 18 23.97 12.59 25.44
C VAL A 18 24.83 11.80 26.45
N ALA A 19 25.44 10.71 25.97
CA ALA A 19 26.79 10.32 26.37
C ALA A 19 27.58 9.79 25.16
N SER A 20 28.70 10.48 24.88
CA SER A 20 29.80 10.11 24.00
C SER A 20 30.76 9.15 24.69
N ALA A 21 31.35 8.19 23.96
CA ALA A 21 32.62 7.60 24.34
C ALA A 21 33.46 7.35 23.07
N ALA A 22 34.64 7.96 23.07
CA ALA A 22 35.68 7.85 22.06
C ALA A 22 36.74 6.81 22.50
N ASP A 23 37.32 6.17 21.48
CA ASP A 23 38.68 5.65 21.32
C ASP A 23 39.35 4.74 22.37
N GLY A 24 39.90 3.63 21.86
CA GLY A 24 40.85 2.78 22.56
C GLY A 24 41.30 1.59 21.70
N ALA A 25 42.39 1.79 20.96
CA ALA A 25 42.98 0.86 20.00
C ALA A 25 43.90 -0.22 20.62
N TYR A 26 44.34 -1.12 19.73
CA TYR A 26 45.48 -2.06 19.76
C TYR A 26 45.23 -3.49 20.27
N ALA A 27 45.16 -4.43 19.32
CA ALA A 27 45.97 -5.65 19.35
C ALA A 27 46.25 -6.15 17.92
N SER A 28 47.53 -6.15 17.59
CA SER A 28 48.12 -6.49 16.31
C SER A 28 48.04 -7.99 16.02
N GLY A 29 47.56 -8.35 14.83
CA GLY A 29 47.72 -9.68 14.25
C GLY A 29 48.33 -9.55 12.85
N LEU A 30 49.66 -9.63 12.78
CA LEU A 30 50.43 -9.72 11.54
C LEU A 30 50.34 -11.15 10.99
N SER A 31 49.81 -11.30 9.78
CA SER A 31 50.22 -12.33 8.81
C SER A 31 49.91 -11.84 7.40
N SER A 32 50.98 -11.86 6.59
CA SER A 32 51.27 -11.22 5.31
C SER A 32 50.38 -11.55 4.09
N PRO A 33 50.58 -10.83 2.96
CA PRO A 33 49.56 -10.50 1.96
C PRO A 33 49.64 -11.35 0.69
N ASP A 34 48.53 -11.48 -0.02
CA ASP A 34 48.50 -11.29 -1.48
C ASP A 34 47.05 -11.08 -1.95
N GLN A 35 46.88 -10.53 -3.15
CA GLN A 35 45.64 -10.14 -3.85
C GLN A 35 45.32 -8.64 -3.82
N ASN A 36 46.20 -7.88 -4.45
CA ASN A 36 45.94 -7.21 -5.74
C ASN A 36 44.47 -6.87 -6.08
N GLY A 37 44.20 -5.59 -6.34
CA GLY A 37 43.02 -5.14 -7.09
C GLY A 37 42.12 -4.14 -6.37
N GLY A 38 42.51 -2.86 -6.40
CA GLY A 38 41.68 -1.76 -5.93
C GLY A 38 40.37 -1.66 -6.70
N ALA A 39 39.26 -1.82 -5.98
CA ALA A 39 38.00 -1.17 -6.28
C ALA A 39 37.52 -0.55 -4.98
N ALA A 40 37.59 0.77 -4.88
CA ALA A 40 36.96 1.52 -3.81
C ALA A 40 35.51 1.03 -3.69
N ALA A 41 35.17 0.43 -2.54
CA ALA A 41 33.82 0.02 -2.23
C ALA A 41 32.95 1.28 -2.23
N ARG A 42 32.28 1.54 -3.37
CA ARG A 42 31.22 2.53 -3.42
C ARG A 42 30.20 2.12 -2.37
N PRO A 43 29.72 3.02 -1.51
CA PRO A 43 28.59 2.71 -0.66
C PRO A 43 27.46 2.24 -1.58
N VAL A 44 27.13 0.96 -1.50
CA VAL A 44 25.99 0.37 -2.21
C VAL A 44 24.78 1.00 -1.56
N THR A 45 24.31 2.11 -2.14
CA THR A 45 22.96 2.59 -1.86
C THR A 45 22.03 1.41 -2.11
N PRO A 46 21.22 0.95 -1.13
CA PRO A 46 20.28 -0.12 -1.38
C PRO A 46 19.41 0.31 -2.55
N ALA A 47 19.50 -0.41 -3.68
CA ALA A 47 18.66 -0.15 -4.83
C ALA A 47 17.21 -0.09 -4.34
N LEU A 48 16.54 1.03 -4.55
CA LEU A 48 15.10 1.17 -4.35
C LEU A 48 14.42 0.03 -5.13
N GLY A 49 14.07 -1.03 -4.41
CA GLY A 49 13.99 -2.36 -4.99
C GLY A 49 13.00 -2.43 -6.16
N THR A 50 13.54 -2.76 -7.34
CA THR A 50 12.81 -3.11 -8.56
C THR A 50 12.11 -4.46 -8.35
N GLY A 51 11.03 -4.48 -7.57
CA GLY A 51 10.39 -5.75 -7.22
C GLY A 51 8.93 -5.60 -6.80
N TRP A 52 8.18 -6.69 -6.92
CA TRP A 52 6.78 -6.78 -6.50
C TRP A 52 6.66 -7.68 -5.28
N ARG A 53 6.19 -7.12 -4.16
CA ARG A 53 5.94 -7.85 -2.91
C ARG A 53 4.50 -8.30 -2.84
N ARG A 54 4.25 -9.37 -2.07
CA ARG A 54 2.91 -9.87 -1.77
C ARG A 54 2.39 -9.20 -0.49
N PHE A 55 1.15 -8.76 -0.52
CA PHE A 55 0.39 -8.28 0.61
C PHE A 55 -0.78 -9.23 0.85
N ARG A 56 -1.05 -9.53 2.12
CA ARG A 56 -2.20 -10.33 2.56
C ARG A 56 -2.92 -9.57 3.67
N ASN A 57 -4.22 -9.40 3.53
CA ASN A 57 -5.07 -8.85 4.56
C ASN A 57 -6.23 -9.82 4.81
N ALA A 58 -6.14 -10.60 5.88
CA ALA A 58 -7.18 -11.57 6.25
C ALA A 58 -8.49 -10.88 6.64
N HIS A 59 -8.40 -9.78 7.38
CA HIS A 59 -9.57 -9.00 7.81
C HIS A 59 -10.34 -8.44 6.62
N ALA A 60 -9.64 -7.82 5.67
CA ALA A 60 -10.24 -7.32 4.43
C ALA A 60 -10.62 -8.47 3.47
N GLY A 61 -9.97 -9.64 3.54
CA GLY A 61 -10.31 -10.81 2.74
C GLY A 61 -9.65 -10.82 1.36
N PHE A 62 -8.42 -10.31 1.21
CA PHE A 62 -7.72 -10.40 -0.08
C PHE A 62 -6.21 -10.56 0.03
N VAL A 63 -5.62 -11.01 -1.07
CA VAL A 63 -4.18 -10.94 -1.35
C VAL A 63 -3.94 -10.19 -2.65
N ALA A 64 -2.84 -9.44 -2.72
CA ALA A 64 -2.41 -8.75 -3.93
C ALA A 64 -0.89 -8.63 -3.97
N ARG A 65 -0.32 -8.33 -5.13
CA ARG A 65 1.07 -7.91 -5.27
C ARG A 65 1.12 -6.42 -5.55
N TYR A 66 2.15 -5.75 -5.04
CA TYR A 66 2.35 -4.31 -5.20
C TYR A 66 3.86 -3.99 -5.31
N PRO A 67 4.27 -2.84 -5.87
CA PRO A 67 5.67 -2.48 -5.95
C PRO A 67 6.30 -2.30 -4.55
N ARG A 68 7.50 -2.84 -4.36
CA ARG A 68 8.18 -2.91 -3.06
C ARG A 68 8.45 -1.54 -2.43
N SER A 69 8.65 -0.52 -3.25
CA SER A 69 8.91 0.85 -2.81
C SER A 69 7.67 1.57 -2.30
N TRP A 70 6.46 1.04 -2.51
CA TRP A 70 5.23 1.72 -2.13
C TRP A 70 4.90 1.54 -0.66
N THR A 71 4.22 2.54 -0.10
CA THR A 71 3.70 2.52 1.27
C THR A 71 2.27 2.00 1.27
N ILE A 72 1.83 1.42 2.40
CA ILE A 72 0.47 0.90 2.58
C ILE A 72 -0.16 1.62 3.78
N LYS A 73 -1.36 2.14 3.61
CA LYS A 73 -2.22 2.66 4.68
C LYS A 73 -3.52 1.87 4.72
N GLN A 74 -4.04 1.66 5.92
CA GLN A 74 -5.30 0.96 6.13
C GLN A 74 -6.16 1.79 7.07
N GLY A 75 -7.48 1.76 6.86
CA GLY A 75 -8.40 2.47 7.74
C GLY A 75 -9.85 2.10 7.48
N PRO A 76 -10.75 2.42 8.43
CA PRO A 76 -12.18 2.30 8.20
C PRO A 76 -12.64 3.30 7.14
N GLY A 77 -13.59 2.88 6.30
CA GLY A 77 -14.40 3.81 5.51
C GLY A 77 -15.57 4.32 6.34
N GLN A 78 -16.14 5.46 5.94
CA GLN A 78 -17.24 6.11 6.67
C GLN A 78 -18.55 5.32 6.63
N ASP A 79 -18.69 4.41 5.67
CA ASP A 79 -19.89 3.60 5.40
C ASP A 79 -19.78 2.16 5.94
N GLY A 80 -18.92 1.94 6.93
CA GLY A 80 -18.64 0.59 7.47
C GLY A 80 -17.81 -0.28 6.54
N SER A 81 -17.29 0.27 5.43
CA SER A 81 -16.30 -0.38 4.59
C SER A 81 -14.91 -0.38 5.23
N SER A 82 -13.99 -1.15 4.66
CA SER A 82 -12.56 -1.07 4.98
C SER A 82 -11.79 -0.58 3.75
N THR A 83 -10.81 0.29 3.96
CA THR A 83 -10.00 0.85 2.88
C THR A 83 -8.54 0.48 3.06
N VAL A 84 -7.90 0.05 1.98
CA VAL A 84 -6.46 -0.19 1.89
C VAL A 84 -5.88 0.62 0.74
N THR A 85 -4.94 1.52 1.03
CA THR A 85 -4.32 2.41 0.04
C THR A 85 -2.85 2.07 -0.12
N PHE A 86 -2.43 1.82 -1.35
CA PHE A 86 -1.04 1.61 -1.74
C PHE A 86 -0.55 2.88 -2.44
N THR A 87 0.46 3.57 -1.90
CA THR A 87 0.89 4.89 -2.38
C THR A 87 2.33 4.86 -2.89
N GLN A 88 2.57 5.48 -4.05
CA GLN A 88 3.91 5.69 -4.60
C GLN A 88 4.79 6.53 -3.65
N PRO A 89 6.12 6.34 -3.67
CA PRO A 89 7.03 7.13 -2.84
C PRO A 89 6.89 8.65 -2.99
N ASP A 90 6.53 9.12 -4.19
CA ASP A 90 6.35 10.55 -4.47
C ASP A 90 4.99 11.10 -3.98
N GLY A 91 4.11 10.23 -3.48
CA GLY A 91 2.77 10.58 -3.02
C GLY A 91 1.76 10.92 -4.12
N ARG A 92 2.16 10.87 -5.40
CA ARG A 92 1.37 11.42 -6.50
C ARG A 92 0.42 10.44 -7.16
N ALA A 93 0.56 9.15 -6.88
CA ALA A 93 -0.38 8.13 -7.35
C ALA A 93 -0.56 7.02 -6.31
N ALA A 94 -1.76 6.43 -6.34
CA ALA A 94 -2.13 5.38 -5.43
C ALA A 94 -3.13 4.40 -6.05
N ILE A 95 -3.14 3.19 -5.50
CA ILE A 95 -4.20 2.20 -5.73
C ILE A 95 -4.96 2.07 -4.42
N THR A 96 -6.27 2.27 -4.45
CA THR A 96 -7.14 2.16 -3.29
C THR A 96 -8.04 0.96 -3.47
N VAL A 97 -8.11 0.09 -2.45
CA VAL A 97 -9.04 -1.03 -2.38
C VAL A 97 -10.06 -0.74 -1.29
N THR A 98 -11.30 -0.51 -1.68
CA THR A 98 -12.43 -0.39 -0.76
C THR A 98 -13.15 -1.73 -0.70
N VAL A 99 -13.41 -2.21 0.51
CA VAL A 99 -14.03 -3.51 0.78
C VAL A 99 -15.34 -3.32 1.52
N LYS A 100 -16.42 -3.84 0.94
CA LYS A 100 -17.75 -3.86 1.55
C LYS A 100 -18.19 -5.29 1.80
N ARG A 101 -18.86 -5.53 2.93
CA ARG A 101 -19.54 -6.81 3.19
C ARG A 101 -20.81 -6.88 2.34
N GLY A 102 -21.14 -8.09 1.89
CA GLY A 102 -22.26 -8.35 0.99
C GLY A 102 -21.82 -8.52 -0.46
N SER A 103 -22.55 -9.37 -1.18
CA SER A 103 -22.46 -9.50 -2.63
C SER A 103 -23.33 -8.44 -3.29
N GLY A 104 -22.81 -7.21 -3.37
CA GLY A 104 -23.41 -6.22 -4.26
C GLY A 104 -23.28 -6.69 -5.71
N PRO A 105 -24.29 -6.46 -6.57
CA PRO A 105 -24.15 -6.77 -7.98
C PRO A 105 -22.94 -6.01 -8.53
N VAL A 106 -22.15 -6.69 -9.36
CA VAL A 106 -21.20 -6.01 -10.25
C VAL A 106 -22.02 -5.38 -11.39
N SER A 107 -23.02 -4.57 -11.04
CA SER A 107 -23.78 -3.80 -11.99
C SER A 107 -23.01 -2.52 -12.22
N GLY A 108 -22.36 -2.44 -13.38
CA GLY A 108 -21.92 -1.15 -13.90
C GLY A 108 -23.14 -0.27 -13.97
N ASN A 109 -23.14 0.84 -13.25
CA ASN A 109 -23.99 1.95 -13.66
C ASN A 109 -23.37 2.45 -14.98
N GLN A 110 -23.78 1.83 -16.09
CA GLN A 110 -23.35 2.13 -17.45
C GLN A 110 -23.84 3.51 -17.92
N ASP A 111 -24.62 4.20 -17.09
CA ASP A 111 -25.32 5.44 -17.42
C ASP A 111 -24.60 6.69 -16.87
N LEU A 112 -23.28 6.59 -16.70
CA LEU A 112 -22.44 7.78 -16.64
C LEU A 112 -21.91 8.01 -18.06
N PRO A 113 -22.23 9.15 -18.72
CA PRO A 113 -21.91 9.39 -20.12
C PRO A 113 -20.40 9.33 -20.42
N ASN A 114 -19.58 9.36 -19.37
CA ASN A 114 -18.13 9.34 -19.42
C ASN A 114 -17.53 8.07 -18.82
N GLN A 115 -18.27 6.96 -18.65
CA GLN A 115 -17.67 5.70 -18.20
C GLN A 115 -17.80 4.61 -19.26
N ARG A 116 -16.67 3.95 -19.55
CA ARG A 116 -16.63 2.78 -20.41
C ARG A 116 -16.28 1.56 -19.57
N CYS A 117 -17.26 0.71 -19.34
CA CYS A 117 -17.10 -0.51 -18.55
C CYS A 117 -17.05 -1.76 -19.44
N ILE A 118 -16.13 -2.67 -19.12
CA ILE A 118 -15.99 -3.97 -19.77
C ILE A 118 -15.93 -5.08 -18.73
N GLY A 119 -16.56 -6.22 -19.04
CA GLY A 119 -16.39 -7.45 -18.27
C GLY A 119 -14.95 -7.95 -18.42
N THR A 120 -14.34 -8.31 -17.30
CA THR A 120 -12.96 -8.82 -17.23
C THR A 120 -12.84 -9.90 -16.16
N THR A 121 -11.61 -10.38 -15.93
CA THR A 121 -11.31 -11.25 -14.79
C THR A 121 -10.11 -10.72 -14.01
N VAL A 122 -10.21 -10.78 -12.67
CA VAL A 122 -9.05 -10.59 -11.79
C VAL A 122 -8.50 -11.92 -11.33
N GLY A 123 -7.18 -11.97 -11.10
CA GLY A 123 -6.51 -13.23 -10.79
C GLY A 123 -6.64 -14.32 -11.86
N GLY A 124 -7.11 -13.97 -13.07
CA GLY A 124 -7.38 -14.87 -14.20
C GLY A 124 -8.62 -15.76 -14.04
N ARG A 125 -9.43 -15.59 -12.99
CA ARG A 125 -10.53 -16.52 -12.68
C ARG A 125 -11.77 -15.85 -12.09
N VAL A 126 -11.62 -14.73 -11.41
CA VAL A 126 -12.75 -14.09 -10.70
C VAL A 126 -13.38 -13.05 -11.63
N PRO A 127 -14.67 -13.18 -11.98
CA PRO A 127 -15.37 -12.17 -12.76
C PRO A 127 -15.26 -10.80 -12.12
N ALA A 128 -15.01 -9.80 -12.95
CA ALA A 128 -14.88 -8.42 -12.53
C ALA A 128 -15.40 -7.48 -13.63
N LEU A 129 -15.65 -6.23 -13.25
CA LEU A 129 -16.00 -5.16 -14.19
C LEU A 129 -14.94 -4.07 -14.08
N GLU A 130 -14.25 -3.80 -15.19
CA GLU A 130 -13.27 -2.72 -15.29
C GLU A 130 -13.91 -1.54 -16.02
N CYS A 131 -13.98 -0.39 -15.37
CA CYS A 131 -14.51 0.86 -15.90
C CYS A 131 -13.41 1.90 -16.02
N LEU A 132 -13.28 2.51 -17.19
CA LEU A 132 -12.42 3.67 -17.45
C LEU A 132 -13.26 4.94 -17.50
N ASP A 133 -12.88 5.93 -16.70
CA ASP A 133 -13.35 7.31 -16.80
C ASP A 133 -12.26 8.15 -17.50
N PRO A 134 -12.48 8.59 -18.75
CA PRO A 134 -11.51 9.37 -19.52
C PRO A 134 -11.40 10.83 -19.05
N LEU A 135 -12.36 11.36 -18.28
CA LEU A 135 -12.24 12.72 -17.74
C LEU A 135 -11.29 12.77 -16.54
N SER A 136 -11.42 11.78 -15.64
CA SER A 136 -10.54 11.68 -14.47
C SER A 136 -9.27 10.87 -14.73
N PHE A 137 -9.19 10.19 -15.87
CA PHE A 137 -8.16 9.18 -16.19
C PHE A 137 -8.07 8.08 -15.13
N SER A 138 -9.20 7.76 -14.51
CA SER A 138 -9.30 6.76 -13.46
C SER A 138 -9.78 5.42 -14.03
N VAL A 139 -9.18 4.34 -13.58
CA VAL A 139 -9.64 2.98 -13.80
C VAL A 139 -10.15 2.40 -12.49
N THR A 140 -11.35 1.88 -12.54
CA THR A 140 -12.00 1.19 -11.42
C THR A 140 -12.26 -0.26 -11.80
N THR A 141 -11.87 -1.19 -10.93
CA THR A 141 -12.18 -2.61 -11.09
C THR A 141 -13.04 -3.05 -9.92
N THR A 142 -14.25 -3.49 -10.19
CA THR A 142 -15.17 -4.05 -9.20
C THR A 142 -15.12 -5.57 -9.26
N VAL A 143 -14.88 -6.20 -8.11
CA VAL A 143 -14.76 -7.64 -7.95
C VAL A 143 -15.72 -8.07 -6.86
N THR A 144 -16.49 -9.14 -7.08
CA THR A 144 -17.30 -9.74 -6.02
C THR A 144 -16.84 -11.17 -5.76
N GLY A 145 -16.64 -11.54 -4.49
CA GLY A 145 -16.16 -12.87 -4.12
C GLY A 145 -16.14 -13.07 -2.61
N HIS A 146 -16.43 -14.29 -2.17
CA HIS A 146 -16.49 -14.68 -0.75
C HIS A 146 -17.38 -13.77 0.12
N GLY A 147 -18.56 -13.40 -0.40
CA GLY A 147 -19.52 -12.56 0.33
C GLY A 147 -19.06 -11.11 0.53
N LYS A 148 -18.07 -10.64 -0.23
CA LYS A 148 -17.57 -9.26 -0.22
C LYS A 148 -17.52 -8.68 -1.62
N SER A 149 -17.63 -7.35 -1.69
CA SER A 149 -17.36 -6.56 -2.89
C SER A 149 -16.09 -5.73 -2.67
N TYR A 150 -15.22 -5.74 -3.67
CA TYR A 150 -13.96 -5.02 -3.70
C TYR A 150 -13.99 -4.01 -4.85
N VAL A 151 -13.82 -2.73 -4.54
CA VAL A 151 -13.68 -1.67 -5.53
C VAL A 151 -12.23 -1.22 -5.53
N ILE A 152 -11.52 -1.47 -6.64
CA ILE A 152 -10.11 -1.17 -6.82
C ILE A 152 -9.97 0.04 -7.73
N VAL A 153 -9.57 1.18 -7.17
CA VAL A 153 -9.48 2.45 -7.90
C VAL A 153 -8.02 2.83 -8.09
N SER A 154 -7.63 3.16 -9.31
CA SER A 154 -6.42 3.95 -9.55
C SER A 154 -6.74 5.41 -9.26
N SER A 155 -6.10 5.99 -8.26
CA SER A 155 -6.19 7.43 -8.04
C SER A 155 -5.00 8.12 -8.72
N PHE A 156 -5.29 9.32 -9.26
CA PHE A 156 -4.36 10.30 -9.83
C PHE A 156 -3.86 10.04 -11.27
N LYS A 157 -3.77 11.13 -12.04
CA LYS A 157 -3.40 11.21 -13.48
C LYS A 157 -2.05 10.59 -13.86
N ARG A 158 -1.25 10.12 -12.89
CA ARG A 158 0.13 9.67 -13.10
C ARG A 158 0.35 8.19 -12.80
N LEU A 159 -0.68 7.45 -12.40
CA LEU A 159 -0.50 6.02 -12.22
C LEU A 159 -0.29 5.34 -13.58
N ASN A 160 0.84 4.66 -13.74
CA ASN A 160 1.08 3.84 -14.92
C ASN A 160 0.05 2.69 -14.98
N ILE A 161 -0.73 2.64 -16.06
CA ILE A 161 -1.78 1.62 -16.27
C ILE A 161 -1.26 0.18 -16.22
N ALA A 162 -0.01 -0.06 -16.63
CA ALA A 162 0.61 -1.38 -16.52
C ALA A 162 0.84 -1.80 -15.06
N THR A 163 1.13 -0.84 -14.17
CA THR A 163 1.21 -1.08 -12.72
C THR A 163 -0.16 -1.46 -12.17
N TYR A 164 -1.21 -0.71 -12.51
CA TYR A 164 -2.58 -1.03 -12.12
C TYR A 164 -3.00 -2.43 -12.60
N ARG A 165 -2.81 -2.73 -13.88
CA ARG A 165 -3.15 -4.05 -14.46
C ARG A 165 -2.34 -5.19 -13.85
N ARG A 166 -1.10 -4.94 -13.44
CA ARG A 166 -0.29 -5.95 -12.74
C ARG A 166 -0.78 -6.17 -11.32
N PHE A 167 -1.23 -5.11 -10.63
CA PHE A 167 -1.90 -5.22 -9.34
C PHE A 167 -3.19 -6.05 -9.45
N THR A 168 -4.12 -5.69 -10.35
CA THR A 168 -5.41 -6.39 -10.50
C THR A 168 -5.25 -7.84 -10.98
N ARG A 169 -4.29 -8.15 -11.86
CA ARG A 169 -3.96 -9.54 -12.22
C ARG A 169 -3.44 -10.38 -11.06
N SER A 170 -2.85 -9.76 -10.05
CA SER A 170 -2.35 -10.45 -8.86
C SER A 170 -3.37 -10.49 -7.71
N PHE A 171 -4.46 -9.74 -7.84
CA PHE A 171 -5.51 -9.62 -6.82
C PHE A 171 -6.30 -10.92 -6.75
N LYS A 172 -6.48 -11.43 -5.53
CA LYS A 172 -7.33 -12.59 -5.26
C LYS A 172 -8.12 -12.35 -3.99
N PRO A 173 -9.46 -12.30 -4.06
CA PRO A 173 -10.31 -12.49 -2.90
C PRO A 173 -9.94 -13.78 -2.17
N ILE A 174 -10.01 -13.78 -0.85
CA ILE A 174 -9.85 -14.96 0.01
C ILE A 174 -10.99 -14.99 1.02
N SER A 175 -11.36 -16.18 1.48
CA SER A 175 -12.16 -16.33 2.69
C SER A 175 -11.34 -15.79 3.87
N GLY A 176 -11.92 -14.81 4.58
CA GLY A 176 -11.38 -14.26 5.82
C GLY A 176 -11.63 -15.17 7.00
#